data_AF-A0A355Q7C6-F1
#
_entry.id   AF-A0A355Q7C6-F1
#
_cell.length_a   1.000
_cell.length_b   1.000
_cell.length_c   1.000
_cell.angle_alpha   90.00
_cell.angle_beta   90.00
_cell.angle_gamma   90.00
#
_symmetry.space_group_name_H-M   'P 1'
#
loop_
_entity.id
_entity.type
_entity.pdbx_description
1 polymer ?
#
loop_
_entity_poly.entity_id
_entity_poly.type
_entity_poly.pdbx_seq_one_letter_code
_entity_poly.pdbx_strand_id
1 'polypeptide(L)'
;GVTLRAFPALMLPVILLFGIYGGATTPTEAAAVAAAYALILTAFFYRSLNWKGLYQILLESARSSAAVGLVIGGALILNYIVASENIPNQLAGVLKEVDIEPLMFLLGINLLLLLLGCVLDATTLILVVIPLFIPSCRALGIDLVHFGVVVVVNSMIGLITPPYGILLFVINATTGIPLRSIIKEIVPFLMALLVALATIVLSPDLVLWLPRLLGYNA
;
A
#
# COMPACT_ATOMS: atom_id res chain seq x y z
N GLY A 1 35.82 -3.72 -5.22
CA GLY A 1 35.44 -5.08 -4.79
C GLY A 1 33.96 -5.20 -4.43
N VAL A 2 33.44 -4.30 -3.58
CA VAL A 2 32.03 -4.33 -3.11
C VAL A 2 31.03 -3.87 -4.18
N THR A 3 31.38 -2.85 -4.98
CA THR A 3 30.52 -2.31 -6.05
C THR A 3 30.16 -3.35 -7.11
N LEU A 4 31.11 -4.19 -7.53
CA LEU A 4 30.89 -5.27 -8.49
C LEU A 4 30.01 -6.40 -7.93
N ARG A 5 30.06 -6.64 -6.62
CA ARG A 5 29.21 -7.64 -5.97
C ARG A 5 27.79 -7.12 -5.74
N ALA A 6 27.62 -5.82 -5.43
CA ALA A 6 26.30 -5.22 -5.22
C ALA A 6 25.55 -4.93 -6.53
N PHE A 7 26.28 -4.76 -7.65
CA PHE A 7 25.70 -4.39 -8.95
C PHE A 7 24.57 -5.32 -9.41
N PRO A 8 24.71 -6.66 -9.36
CA PRO A 8 23.61 -7.55 -9.75
C PRO A 8 22.39 -7.45 -8.84
N ALA A 9 22.57 -7.23 -7.54
CA ALA A 9 21.45 -7.03 -6.63
C ALA A 9 20.70 -5.71 -6.92
N LEU A 10 21.43 -4.66 -7.31
CA LEU A 10 20.85 -3.37 -7.71
C LEU A 10 20.10 -3.40 -9.05
N MET A 11 20.24 -4.47 -9.84
CA MET A 11 19.45 -4.66 -11.06
C MET A 11 17.99 -5.06 -10.76
N LEU A 12 17.67 -5.51 -9.55
CA LEU A 12 16.30 -5.91 -9.18
C LEU A 12 15.27 -4.77 -9.36
N PRO A 13 15.48 -3.57 -8.79
CA PRO A 13 14.62 -2.42 -9.07
C PRO A 13 14.56 -2.05 -10.55
N VAL A 14 15.68 -2.17 -11.28
CA VAL A 14 15.73 -1.83 -12.70
C VAL A 14 14.85 -2.78 -13.51
N ILE A 15 14.95 -4.08 -13.27
CA ILE A 15 14.13 -5.11 -13.93
C ILE A 15 12.64 -4.88 -13.62
N LEU A 16 12.30 -4.58 -12.35
CA LEU A 16 10.94 -4.26 -11.94
C LEU A 16 10.39 -3.03 -12.66
N LEU A 17 11.08 -1.89 -12.53
CA LEU A 17 10.60 -0.62 -13.07
C LEU A 17 10.57 -0.62 -14.60
N PHE A 18 11.58 -1.20 -15.24
CA PHE A 18 11.61 -1.32 -16.70
C PHE A 18 10.53 -2.27 -17.21
N GLY A 19 10.29 -3.39 -16.52
CA GLY A 19 9.22 -4.32 -16.89
C GLY A 19 7.84 -3.66 -16.83
N ILE A 20 7.58 -2.90 -15.76
CA ILE A 20 6.29 -2.23 -15.54
C ILE A 20 6.12 -1.02 -16.49
N TYR A 21 7.04 -0.06 -16.47
CA TYR A 21 6.91 1.17 -17.27
C TYR A 21 7.16 0.95 -18.76
N GLY A 22 7.94 -0.06 -19.12
CA GLY A 22 8.14 -0.47 -20.51
C GLY A 22 6.96 -1.25 -21.11
N GLY A 23 5.94 -1.58 -20.30
CA GLY A 23 4.75 -2.31 -20.73
C GLY A 23 5.02 -3.79 -21.06
N ALA A 24 6.20 -4.31 -20.75
CA ALA A 24 6.58 -5.70 -21.03
C ALA A 24 5.90 -6.68 -20.06
N THR A 25 5.65 -6.25 -18.81
CA THR A 25 5.06 -7.07 -17.76
C THR A 25 4.13 -6.24 -16.89
N THR A 26 3.03 -6.83 -16.45
CA THR A 26 2.18 -6.26 -15.39
C THR A 26 2.92 -6.26 -14.03
N PRO A 27 2.48 -5.49 -13.02
CA PRO A 27 3.16 -5.44 -11.72
C PRO A 27 3.32 -6.82 -11.04
N THR A 28 2.33 -7.71 -11.21
CA THR A 28 2.36 -9.08 -10.70
C THR A 28 3.37 -9.96 -11.42
N GLU A 29 3.44 -9.85 -12.75
CA GLU A 29 4.43 -10.55 -13.57
C GLU A 29 5.85 -10.02 -13.30
N ALA A 30 6.00 -8.70 -13.16
CA ALA A 30 7.28 -8.06 -12.85
C ALA A 30 7.83 -8.53 -11.50
N ALA A 31 6.96 -8.67 -10.49
CA ALA A 31 7.33 -9.26 -9.20
C ALA A 31 7.79 -10.72 -9.33
N ALA A 32 7.11 -11.54 -10.15
CA ALA A 32 7.52 -12.92 -10.40
C ALA A 32 8.88 -13.01 -11.11
N VAL A 33 9.12 -12.16 -12.12
CA VAL A 33 10.40 -12.07 -12.82
C VAL A 33 11.52 -11.62 -11.87
N ALA A 34 11.26 -10.62 -11.03
CA ALA A 34 12.21 -10.16 -10.03
C ALA A 34 12.55 -11.23 -8.99
N ALA A 35 11.55 -11.97 -8.50
CA ALA A 35 11.76 -13.09 -7.58
C ALA A 35 12.57 -14.22 -8.23
N ALA A 36 12.28 -14.57 -9.48
CA ALA A 36 13.06 -15.54 -10.25
C ALA A 36 14.51 -15.08 -10.45
N TYR A 37 14.73 -13.81 -10.78
CA TYR A 37 16.06 -13.22 -10.90
C TYR A 37 16.81 -13.26 -9.56
N ALA A 38 16.18 -12.86 -8.45
CA ALA A 38 16.76 -12.92 -7.11
C ALA A 38 17.16 -14.36 -6.72
N LEU A 39 16.30 -15.33 -7.04
CA LEU A 39 16.56 -16.75 -6.80
C LEU A 39 17.79 -17.22 -7.58
N ILE A 40 17.85 -16.94 -8.89
CA ILE A 40 18.97 -17.28 -9.76
C ILE A 40 20.26 -16.63 -9.26
N LEU A 41 20.20 -15.36 -8.89
CA LEU A 41 21.35 -14.62 -8.38
C LEU A 41 21.89 -15.22 -7.06
N THR A 42 20.98 -15.53 -6.13
CA THR A 42 21.36 -16.10 -4.82
C THR A 42 21.88 -17.53 -4.96
N ALA A 43 21.28 -18.34 -5.83
CA ALA A 43 21.67 -19.72 -6.07
C ALA A 43 22.99 -19.85 -6.84
N PHE A 44 23.15 -19.11 -7.94
CA PHE A 44 24.27 -19.32 -8.87
C PHE A 44 25.41 -18.32 -8.70
N PHE A 45 25.11 -17.04 -8.45
CA PHE A 45 26.12 -15.99 -8.36
C PHE A 45 26.72 -15.87 -6.96
N TYR A 46 25.87 -15.76 -5.94
CA TYR A 46 26.33 -15.72 -4.54
C TYR A 46 26.58 -17.10 -3.94
N ARG A 47 25.98 -18.15 -4.52
CA ARG A 47 26.08 -19.55 -4.04
C ARG A 47 25.80 -19.68 -2.54
N SER A 48 24.86 -18.87 -2.04
CA SER A 48 24.50 -18.80 -0.62
C SER A 48 23.21 -19.56 -0.30
N LEU A 49 22.62 -20.25 -1.27
CA LEU A 49 21.34 -20.93 -1.14
C LEU A 49 21.49 -22.45 -1.11
N ASN A 50 21.03 -23.08 -0.02
CA ASN A 50 20.91 -24.53 0.12
C ASN A 50 19.43 -24.95 0.03
N TRP A 51 19.16 -26.24 -0.22
CA TRP A 51 17.79 -26.79 -0.28
C TRP A 51 16.91 -26.52 0.94
N LYS A 52 17.49 -26.60 2.15
CA LYS A 52 16.77 -26.20 3.36
C LYS A 52 16.43 -24.71 3.38
N GLY A 53 17.35 -23.86 2.90
CA GLY A 53 17.13 -22.41 2.81
C GLY A 53 16.03 -22.06 1.82
N LEU A 54 16.02 -22.70 0.64
CA LEU A 54 14.96 -22.52 -0.34
C LEU A 54 13.59 -22.92 0.24
N TYR A 55 13.51 -24.07 0.90
CA TYR A 55 12.27 -24.53 1.53
C TYR A 55 11.75 -23.54 2.59
N GLN A 56 12.65 -23.00 3.43
CA GLN A 56 12.28 -21.99 4.42
C GLN A 56 11.76 -20.70 3.78
N ILE A 57 12.42 -20.18 2.74
CA ILE A 57 11.98 -18.97 2.03
C ILE A 57 10.59 -19.17 1.42
N LEU A 58 10.35 -20.33 0.80
CA LEU A 58 9.04 -20.67 0.22
C LEU A 58 7.95 -20.79 1.29
N LEU A 59 8.24 -21.45 2.43
CA LEU A 59 7.31 -21.56 3.54
C LEU A 59 6.94 -20.19 4.13
N GLU A 60 7.93 -19.33 4.34
CA GLU A 60 7.72 -18.00 4.91
C GLU A 60 6.90 -17.11 3.97
N SER A 61 7.22 -17.16 2.68
CA SER A 61 6.45 -16.48 1.63
C SER A 61 5.01 -17.01 1.56
N ALA A 62 4.81 -18.33 1.61
CA ALA A 62 3.48 -18.94 1.59
C ALA A 62 2.67 -18.57 2.83
N ARG A 63 3.29 -18.51 4.02
CA ARG A 63 2.63 -18.10 5.26
C ARG A 63 2.17 -16.65 5.20
N SER A 64 3.01 -15.76 4.67
CA SER A 64 2.64 -14.35 4.47
C SER A 64 1.46 -14.22 3.51
N SER A 65 1.53 -14.88 2.35
CA SER A 65 0.43 -14.88 1.36
C SER A 65 -0.86 -15.51 1.89
N ALA A 66 -0.77 -16.57 2.69
CA ALA A 66 -1.94 -17.23 3.27
C ALA A 66 -2.66 -16.35 4.30
N ALA A 67 -1.91 -15.61 5.12
CA ALA A 67 -2.48 -14.64 6.06
C ALA A 67 -3.27 -13.56 5.32
N VAL A 68 -2.70 -13.01 4.24
CA VAL A 68 -3.40 -12.05 3.37
C VAL A 68 -4.64 -12.70 2.74
N GLY A 69 -4.52 -13.90 2.17
CA GLY A 69 -5.64 -14.61 1.54
C GLY A 69 -6.83 -14.86 2.47
N LEU A 70 -6.57 -15.21 3.75
CA LEU A 70 -7.63 -15.35 4.75
C LEU A 70 -8.37 -14.04 5.01
N VAL A 71 -7.63 -12.94 5.11
CA VAL A 71 -8.22 -11.61 5.28
C VAL A 71 -9.06 -11.23 4.06
N ILE A 72 -8.59 -11.51 2.84
CA ILE A 72 -9.36 -11.29 1.60
C ILE A 72 -10.66 -12.10 1.61
N GLY A 73 -10.61 -13.36 2.02
CA GLY A 73 -11.81 -14.20 2.13
C GLY A 73 -12.85 -13.59 3.06
N GLY A 74 -12.44 -13.13 4.25
CA GLY A 74 -13.31 -12.42 5.19
C GLY A 74 -13.81 -11.07 4.64
N ALA A 75 -12.96 -10.34 3.93
CA ALA A 75 -13.27 -9.06 3.28
C ALA A 75 -14.43 -9.20 2.31
N LEU A 76 -14.40 -10.23 1.46
CA LEU A 76 -15.42 -10.47 0.44
C LEU A 76 -16.78 -10.79 1.07
N ILE A 77 -16.80 -11.53 2.17
CA ILE A 77 -18.03 -11.82 2.94
C ILE A 77 -18.57 -10.51 3.55
N LEU A 78 -17.72 -9.71 4.19
CA LEU A 78 -18.12 -8.42 4.76
C LEU A 78 -18.62 -7.46 3.68
N ASN A 79 -17.94 -7.38 2.54
CA ASN A 79 -18.34 -6.56 1.40
C ASN A 79 -19.71 -6.98 0.88
N TYR A 80 -19.96 -8.29 0.77
CA TYR A 80 -21.26 -8.83 0.38
C TYR A 80 -22.36 -8.45 1.39
N ILE A 81 -22.12 -8.58 2.70
CA ILE A 81 -23.09 -8.21 3.73
C ILE A 81 -23.40 -6.72 3.66
N VAL A 82 -22.37 -5.86 3.59
CA VAL A 82 -22.52 -4.40 3.52
C VAL A 82 -23.30 -3.99 2.27
N ALA A 83 -23.02 -4.63 1.13
CA ALA A 83 -23.74 -4.41 -0.11
C ALA A 83 -25.21 -4.87 0.00
N SER A 84 -25.45 -6.04 0.62
CA SER A 84 -26.78 -6.61 0.81
C SER A 84 -27.65 -5.75 1.74
N GLU A 85 -27.09 -5.26 2.84
CA GLU A 85 -27.77 -4.41 3.82
C GLU A 85 -27.98 -2.97 3.31
N ASN A 86 -27.50 -2.64 2.10
CA ASN A 86 -27.60 -1.29 1.53
C ASN A 86 -27.06 -0.19 2.47
N ILE A 87 -26.11 -0.55 3.35
CA ILE A 87 -25.42 0.39 4.23
C ILE A 87 -24.87 1.59 3.44
N PRO A 88 -24.30 1.43 2.23
CA PRO A 88 -23.93 2.53 1.35
C PRO A 88 -25.01 3.59 1.12
N ASN A 89 -26.25 3.15 0.85
CA ASN A 89 -27.38 4.04 0.56
C ASN A 89 -27.87 4.73 1.84
N GLN A 90 -27.85 4.03 2.98
CA GLN A 90 -28.19 4.60 4.28
C GLN A 90 -27.16 5.67 4.71
N LEU A 91 -25.87 5.38 4.58
CA LEU A 91 -24.79 6.34 4.85
C LEU A 91 -24.88 7.55 3.91
N ALA A 92 -25.14 7.34 2.61
CA ALA A 92 -25.32 8.44 1.67
C ALA A 92 -26.53 9.31 2.03
N GLY A 93 -27.60 8.72 2.57
CA GLY A 93 -28.76 9.45 3.10
C GLY A 93 -28.39 10.33 4.29
N VAL A 94 -27.73 9.76 5.31
CA VAL A 94 -27.28 10.49 6.51
C VAL A 94 -26.29 11.60 6.15
N LEU A 95 -25.34 11.33 5.25
CA LEU A 95 -24.35 12.34 4.82
C LEU A 95 -25.00 13.51 4.08
N LYS A 96 -26.07 13.26 3.31
CA LYS A 96 -26.86 14.32 2.67
C LYS A 96 -27.71 15.12 3.67
N GLU A 97 -28.21 14.48 4.71
CA GLU A 97 -28.97 15.17 5.77
C GLU A 97 -28.09 16.06 6.65
N VAL A 98 -26.82 15.68 6.85
CA VAL A 98 -25.85 16.42 7.68
C VAL A 98 -25.06 17.47 6.87
N ASP A 99 -25.26 17.53 5.55
CA ASP A 99 -24.59 18.48 4.62
C ASP A 99 -23.05 18.48 4.79
N ILE A 100 -22.47 17.29 4.92
CA ILE A 100 -21.01 17.16 5.11
C ILE A 100 -20.29 17.56 3.82
N GLU A 101 -19.48 18.61 3.92
CA GLU A 101 -18.62 19.05 2.81
C GLU A 101 -17.65 17.93 2.39
N PRO A 102 -17.43 17.68 1.09
CA PRO A 102 -16.55 16.61 0.60
C PRO A 102 -15.14 16.62 1.21
N LEU A 103 -14.61 17.82 1.51
CA LEU A 103 -13.32 17.99 2.18
C LEU A 103 -13.34 17.44 3.61
N MET A 104 -14.41 17.69 4.36
CA MET A 104 -14.55 17.19 5.74
C MET A 104 -14.64 15.67 5.76
N PHE A 105 -15.36 15.07 4.79
CA PHE A 105 -15.37 13.63 4.60
C PHE A 105 -13.97 13.07 4.28
N LEU A 106 -13.24 13.70 3.36
CA LEU A 106 -11.88 13.31 2.97
C LEU A 106 -10.88 13.40 4.13
N LEU A 107 -11.00 14.40 5.00
CA LEU A 107 -10.17 14.54 6.19
C LEU A 107 -10.52 13.49 7.25
N GLY A 108 -11.81 13.22 7.46
CA GLY A 108 -12.28 12.19 8.38
C GLY A 108 -11.81 10.79 7.99
N ILE A 109 -11.93 10.44 6.70
CA ILE A 109 -11.44 9.16 6.21
C ILE A 109 -9.91 9.07 6.23
N ASN A 110 -9.20 10.17 5.98
CA ASN A 110 -7.74 10.24 6.14
C ASN A 110 -7.32 9.83 7.55
N LEU A 111 -7.91 10.47 8.55
CA LEU A 111 -7.60 10.20 9.94
C LEU A 111 -7.92 8.75 10.32
N LEU A 112 -9.07 8.25 9.87
CA LEU A 112 -9.45 6.85 10.05
C LEU A 112 -8.43 5.89 9.42
N LEU A 113 -7.99 6.16 8.18
CA LEU A 113 -7.03 5.32 7.47
C LEU A 113 -5.64 5.38 8.07
N LEU A 114 -5.18 6.53 8.59
CA LEU A 114 -3.91 6.61 9.33
C LEU A 114 -3.96 5.78 10.61
N LEU A 115 -5.06 5.88 11.37
CA LEU A 115 -5.23 5.11 12.61
C LEU A 115 -5.32 3.61 12.33
N LEU A 116 -6.15 3.20 11.37
CA LEU A 116 -6.29 1.80 10.99
C LEU A 116 -5.02 1.26 10.32
N GLY A 117 -4.35 2.06 9.50
CA GLY A 117 -3.13 1.67 8.79
C GLY A 117 -1.91 1.48 9.69
N CYS A 118 -1.95 2.00 10.92
CA CYS A 118 -0.95 1.62 11.92
C CYS A 118 -1.06 0.14 12.29
N VAL A 119 -2.28 -0.43 12.32
CA VAL A 119 -2.57 -1.77 12.84
C VAL A 119 -2.77 -2.80 11.72
N LEU A 120 -3.40 -2.38 10.63
CA LEU A 120 -3.79 -3.21 9.50
C LEU A 120 -2.80 -3.03 8.35
N ASP A 121 -2.52 -4.13 7.65
CA ASP A 121 -1.74 -4.08 6.41
C ASP A 121 -2.47 -3.31 5.30
N ALA A 122 -1.71 -2.69 4.39
CA ALA A 122 -2.25 -1.92 3.26
C ALA A 122 -3.23 -2.76 2.40
N THR A 123 -2.93 -4.04 2.21
CA THR A 123 -3.79 -4.95 1.45
C THR A 123 -5.15 -5.13 2.13
N THR A 124 -5.14 -5.20 3.46
CA THR A 124 -6.36 -5.33 4.28
C THR A 124 -7.22 -4.07 4.16
N LEU A 125 -6.60 -2.89 4.28
CA LEU A 125 -7.30 -1.62 4.12
C LEU A 125 -7.96 -1.52 2.74
N ILE A 126 -7.19 -1.71 1.68
CA ILE A 126 -7.66 -1.53 0.29
C ILE A 126 -8.77 -2.52 -0.06
N LEU A 127 -8.68 -3.77 0.41
CA LEU A 127 -9.65 -4.80 0.04
C LEU A 127 -10.88 -4.86 0.95
N VAL A 128 -10.75 -4.50 2.23
CA VAL A 128 -11.87 -4.58 3.20
C VAL A 128 -12.51 -3.23 3.41
N VAL A 129 -11.71 -2.22 3.76
CA VAL A 129 -12.20 -0.95 4.32
C VAL A 129 -12.64 -0.02 3.21
N ILE A 130 -11.85 0.11 2.15
CA ILE A 130 -12.09 1.08 1.07
C ILE A 130 -13.39 0.85 0.31
N PRO A 131 -13.79 -0.40 -0.04
CA PRO A 131 -15.05 -0.64 -0.74
C PRO A 131 -16.29 -0.14 0.03
N LEU A 132 -16.20 -0.04 1.36
CA LEU A 132 -17.28 0.50 2.21
C LEU A 132 -17.51 1.99 1.96
N PHE A 133 -16.48 2.73 1.55
CA PHE A 133 -16.49 4.18 1.39
C PHE A 133 -16.60 4.66 -0.07
N ILE A 134 -16.35 3.79 -1.06
CA ILE A 134 -16.51 4.11 -2.48
C ILE A 134 -17.90 4.71 -2.79
N PRO A 135 -19.02 4.16 -2.27
CA PRO A 135 -20.34 4.72 -2.55
C PRO A 135 -20.53 6.11 -1.97
N SER A 136 -20.01 6.37 -0.76
CA SER A 136 -20.03 7.70 -0.13
C SER A 136 -19.22 8.71 -0.95
N CYS A 137 -18.05 8.30 -1.47
CA CYS A 137 -17.24 9.13 -2.37
C CYS A 137 -18.02 9.51 -3.63
N ARG A 138 -18.69 8.55 -4.27
CA ARG A 138 -19.54 8.81 -5.45
C ARG A 138 -20.71 9.75 -5.12
N ALA A 139 -21.35 9.57 -3.96
CA ALA A 139 -22.47 10.42 -3.54
C ALA A 139 -22.05 11.88 -3.28
N LEU A 140 -20.82 12.09 -2.82
CA LEU A 140 -20.23 13.41 -2.56
C LEU A 140 -19.50 14.01 -3.78
N GLY A 141 -19.49 13.32 -4.93
CA GLY A 141 -18.80 13.77 -6.13
C GLY A 141 -17.27 13.76 -6.02
N ILE A 142 -16.71 12.97 -5.11
CA ILE A 142 -15.26 12.80 -4.95
C ILE A 142 -14.74 11.88 -6.06
N ASP A 143 -13.72 12.35 -6.77
CA ASP A 143 -13.02 11.58 -7.80
C ASP A 143 -12.36 10.32 -7.20
N LEU A 144 -12.67 9.15 -7.78
CA LEU A 144 -12.18 7.87 -7.26
C LEU A 144 -10.68 7.64 -7.50
N VAL A 145 -10.10 8.29 -8.51
CA VAL A 145 -8.64 8.25 -8.74
C VAL A 145 -7.96 9.06 -7.65
N HIS A 146 -8.44 10.28 -7.38
CA HIS A 146 -7.94 11.10 -6.26
C HIS A 146 -8.06 10.36 -4.92
N PHE A 147 -9.24 9.82 -4.64
CA PHE A 147 -9.47 9.02 -3.44
C PHE A 147 -8.54 7.80 -3.36
N GLY A 148 -8.36 7.06 -4.46
CA GLY A 148 -7.46 5.92 -4.52
C GLY A 148 -6.00 6.29 -4.21
N VAL A 149 -5.52 7.41 -4.75
CA VAL A 149 -4.16 7.90 -4.45
C VAL A 149 -4.03 8.30 -2.99
N VAL A 150 -5.00 9.04 -2.44
CA VAL A 150 -5.04 9.40 -1.02
C VAL A 150 -4.99 8.16 -0.12
N VAL A 151 -5.75 7.12 -0.46
CA VAL A 151 -5.80 5.84 0.25
C VAL A 151 -4.46 5.12 0.22
N VAL A 152 -3.82 5.04 -0.95
CA VAL A 152 -2.52 4.36 -1.10
C VAL A 152 -1.46 5.09 -0.28
N VAL A 153 -1.39 6.42 -0.39
CA VAL A 153 -0.43 7.23 0.37
C VAL A 153 -0.66 7.09 1.88
N ASN A 154 -1.91 7.16 2.34
CA ASN A 154 -2.27 6.92 3.74
C ASN A 154 -1.82 5.55 4.22
N SER A 155 -2.06 4.50 3.42
CA SER A 155 -1.71 3.14 3.79
C SER A 155 -0.19 2.98 3.92
N MET A 156 0.59 3.57 3.01
CA MET A 156 2.05 3.56 3.08
C MET A 156 2.57 4.30 4.32
N ILE A 157 1.95 5.43 4.67
CA ILE A 157 2.28 6.17 5.89
C ILE A 157 1.95 5.33 7.13
N GLY A 158 0.79 4.67 7.15
CA GLY A 158 0.39 3.78 8.24
C GLY A 158 1.43 2.68 8.54
N LEU A 159 1.96 2.04 7.49
CA LEU A 159 2.95 0.95 7.61
C LEU A 159 4.28 1.36 8.25
N ILE A 160 4.61 2.65 8.24
CA ILE A 160 5.83 3.21 8.85
C ILE A 160 5.54 4.03 10.12
N THR A 161 4.28 4.23 10.47
CA THR A 161 3.87 5.03 11.63
C THR A 161 3.81 4.15 12.89
N PRO A 162 4.45 4.55 14.00
CA PRO A 162 4.28 3.87 15.30
C PRO A 162 2.81 3.92 15.75
N PRO A 163 2.23 2.88 16.39
CA PRO A 163 2.88 1.91 17.28
C PRO A 163 3.19 0.52 16.71
N TYR A 164 2.58 0.14 15.57
CA TYR A 164 2.66 -1.21 14.99
C TYR A 164 3.35 -1.26 13.61
N GLY A 165 3.81 -0.12 13.06
CA GLY A 165 4.43 0.00 11.73
C GLY A 165 5.34 -1.17 11.35
N ILE A 166 4.76 -2.13 10.59
CA ILE A 166 5.34 -3.45 10.32
C ILE A 166 6.72 -3.32 9.68
N LEU A 167 6.90 -2.29 8.84
CA LEU A 167 8.17 -2.02 8.18
C LEU A 167 9.28 -1.64 9.18
N LEU A 168 8.96 -0.97 10.28
CA LEU A 168 9.92 -0.67 11.34
C LEU A 168 10.40 -1.95 12.04
N PHE A 169 9.49 -2.92 12.24
CA PHE A 169 9.84 -4.23 12.79
C PHE A 169 10.67 -5.07 11.83
N VAL A 170 10.36 -5.03 10.52
CA VAL A 170 11.17 -5.68 9.48
C VAL A 170 12.59 -5.11 9.44
N ILE A 171 12.74 -3.78 9.54
CA ILE A 171 14.06 -3.13 9.59
C ILE A 171 14.81 -3.55 10.86
N ASN A 172 14.14 -3.55 12.02
CA ASN A 172 14.77 -4.03 13.27
C ASN A 172 15.23 -5.50 13.14
N ALA A 173 14.38 -6.39 12.62
CA ALA A 173 14.70 -7.80 12.47
C ALA A 173 15.87 -8.07 11.51
N THR A 174 16.02 -7.25 10.46
CA THR A 174 17.08 -7.41 9.45
C THR A 174 18.39 -6.70 9.82
N THR A 175 18.33 -5.58 10.53
CA THR A 175 19.51 -4.76 10.85
C THR A 175 19.99 -4.89 12.30
N GLY A 176 19.15 -5.37 13.22
CA GLY A 176 19.41 -5.43 14.65
C GLY A 176 19.41 -4.07 15.36
N ILE A 177 19.08 -2.97 14.66
CA ILE A 177 19.04 -1.63 15.23
C ILE A 177 17.81 -1.52 16.15
N PRO A 178 17.95 -1.00 17.39
CA PRO A 178 16.83 -0.89 18.30
C PRO A 178 15.73 0.00 17.73
N LEU A 179 14.48 -0.45 17.85
CA LEU A 179 13.29 0.22 17.30
C LEU A 179 13.21 1.71 17.67
N ARG A 180 13.61 2.07 18.90
CA ARG A 180 13.65 3.47 19.36
C ARG A 180 14.53 4.37 18.51
N SER A 181 15.69 3.88 18.07
CA SER A 181 16.59 4.64 17.20
C SER A 181 15.99 4.81 15.81
N ILE A 182 15.40 3.74 15.26
CA ILE A 182 14.73 3.78 13.95
C ILE A 182 13.57 4.80 13.97
N ILE A 183 12.73 4.76 14.99
CA ILE A 183 11.59 5.68 15.14
C ILE A 183 12.08 7.14 15.20
N LYS A 184 13.15 7.42 15.95
CA LYS A 184 13.67 8.78 16.07
C LYS A 184 14.11 9.35 14.71
N GLU A 185 14.75 8.53 13.89
CA GLU A 185 15.26 8.93 12.58
C GLU A 185 14.16 9.00 11.50
N ILE A 186 13.07 8.25 11.63
CA ILE A 186 11.98 8.27 10.63
C ILE A 186 11.01 9.44 10.81
N VAL A 187 10.87 10.00 12.02
CA VAL A 187 9.98 11.13 12.32
C VAL A 187 10.10 12.30 11.32
N PRO A 188 11.29 12.81 10.94
CA PRO A 188 11.38 13.90 9.96
C PRO A 188 10.80 13.50 8.59
N PHE A 189 11.01 12.26 8.15
CA PHE A 189 10.44 11.74 6.90
C PHE A 189 8.93 11.54 7.01
N LEU A 190 8.45 11.08 8.17
CA LEU A 190 7.02 10.95 8.45
C LEU A 190 6.32 12.31 8.37
N MET A 191 6.91 13.36 8.94
CA MET A 191 6.38 14.71 8.85
C MET A 191 6.31 15.20 7.40
N ALA A 192 7.36 14.96 6.60
CA ALA A 192 7.35 15.30 5.18
C ALA A 192 6.23 14.56 4.41
N LEU A 193 6.01 13.28 4.71
CA LEU A 193 4.93 12.49 4.11
C LEU A 193 3.54 12.97 4.53
N LEU A 194 3.35 13.36 5.80
CA LEU A 194 2.09 13.93 6.28
C LEU A 194 1.79 15.29 5.62
N VAL A 195 2.81 16.12 5.39
CA VAL A 195 2.67 17.37 4.64
C VAL A 195 2.30 17.09 3.18
N ALA A 196 2.96 16.13 2.53
CA ALA A 196 2.64 15.72 1.17
C ALA A 196 1.20 15.18 1.08
N LEU A 197 0.78 14.37 2.05
CA LEU A 197 -0.57 13.85 2.17
C LEU A 197 -1.61 14.98 2.32
N ALA A 198 -1.39 15.92 3.24
CA ALA A 198 -2.26 17.08 3.41
C ALA A 198 -2.36 17.89 2.10
N THR A 199 -1.25 18.09 1.40
CA THR A 199 -1.21 18.79 0.11
C THR A 199 -2.05 18.07 -0.95
N ILE A 200 -1.93 16.73 -1.03
CA ILE A 200 -2.74 15.91 -1.94
C ILE A 200 -4.23 15.98 -1.61
N VAL A 201 -4.58 15.96 -0.32
CA VAL A 201 -5.99 16.03 0.12
C VAL A 201 -6.61 17.39 -0.21
N LEU A 202 -5.86 18.48 0.01
CA LEU A 202 -6.35 19.84 -0.24
C LEU A 202 -6.39 20.22 -1.73
N SER A 203 -5.53 19.62 -2.55
CA SER A 203 -5.42 19.94 -3.98
C SER A 203 -5.58 18.68 -4.84
N PRO A 204 -6.83 18.31 -5.21
CA PRO A 204 -7.07 17.16 -6.09
C PRO A 204 -6.44 17.33 -7.47
N ASP A 205 -6.29 18.57 -7.95
CA ASP A 205 -5.66 18.85 -9.24
C ASP A 205 -4.20 18.39 -9.30
N LEU A 206 -3.45 18.37 -8.18
CA LEU A 206 -2.08 17.82 -8.19
C LEU A 206 -2.05 16.34 -8.60
N VAL A 207 -3.06 15.58 -8.19
CA VAL A 207 -3.18 14.16 -8.54
C VAL A 207 -3.79 13.99 -9.93
N LEU A 208 -4.82 14.78 -10.25
CA LEU A 208 -5.59 14.64 -11.47
C LEU A 208 -4.94 15.31 -12.70
N TRP A 209 -3.95 16.18 -12.50
CA TRP A 209 -3.26 16.88 -13.58
C TRP A 209 -2.65 15.93 -14.61
N LEU A 210 -1.87 14.95 -14.16
CA LEU A 210 -1.22 13.98 -15.06
C LEU A 210 -2.25 13.04 -15.74
N PRO A 211 -3.22 12.43 -15.02
CA PRO A 211 -4.32 11.70 -15.66
C PRO A 211 -5.07 12.52 -16.71
N ARG A 212 -5.42 13.78 -16.43
CA ARG A 212 -6.15 14.65 -17.36
C ARG A 212 -5.32 14.95 -18.61
N LEU A 213 -4.01 15.17 -18.48
CA LEU A 213 -3.10 15.31 -19.62
C LEU A 213 -3.03 14.07 -20.51
N LEU A 214 -3.22 12.87 -19.92
CA LEU A 214 -3.26 11.59 -20.64
C LEU A 214 -4.67 11.21 -21.14
N GLY A 215 -5.65 12.11 -21.03
CA GLY A 215 -7.01 11.94 -21.59
C GLY A 215 -8.07 11.48 -20.60
N TYR A 216 -7.81 11.51 -19.28
CA TYR A 216 -8.82 11.24 -18.26
C TYR A 216 -9.81 12.40 -18.14
N ASN A 217 -11.11 12.12 -18.33
CA ASN A 217 -12.20 13.04 -18.02
C ASN A 217 -13.00 12.45 -16.86
N ALA A 218 -12.99 13.18 -15.73
CA ALA A 218 -13.69 12.82 -14.50
C ALA A 218 -15.21 12.99 -14.64
#